data_AF-A0A383F3T8-F1
#
_entry.id   AF-A0A383F3T8-F1
#
_cell.length_a   1.000
_cell.length_b   1.000
_cell.length_c   1.000
_cell.angle_alpha   90.00
_cell.angle_beta   90.00
_cell.angle_gamma   90.00
#
_symmetry.space_group_name_H-M   'P 1'
#
loop_
_entity.id
_entity.type
_entity.pdbx_description
1 polymer ?
#
loop_
_entity_poly.entity_id
_entity_poly.type
_entity_poly.pdbx_seq_one_letter_code
_entity_poly.pdbx_strand_id
1 'polypeptide(L)'
;MSDENEATSGLPMFTGAPMHDYFCQMADLGPSVTMSPSTTPMEWGDGEPFDLPATYEFHGEQRSVEDFFTETDTAALLVLQDGTVRHERYGLTGGRDTPWLSMSVAKSFISALVGIALDGGSIRSLDDAMSDYFEVAPGSAYDGVPIRDVLQMSSGARWNEDYNDPESDIFRLSSCLAGIGTFDDFVATAAPENKPG
;
A
#
# COMPACT_ATOMS: atom_id res chain seq x y z
N MET A 1 -9.02 -41.26 -12.97
CA MET A 1 -10.11 -40.28 -13.15
C MET A 1 -10.31 -39.65 -11.79
N SER A 2 -9.37 -38.81 -11.35
CA SER A 2 -9.20 -37.39 -11.69
C SER A 2 -10.32 -36.55 -11.06
N ASP A 3 -10.12 -36.19 -9.80
CA ASP A 3 -10.60 -34.93 -9.24
C ASP A 3 -9.36 -34.21 -8.71
N GLU A 4 -8.55 -33.74 -9.66
CA GLU A 4 -7.63 -32.64 -9.44
C GLU A 4 -8.29 -31.40 -10.02
N ASN A 5 -8.10 -30.28 -9.33
CA ASN A 5 -8.15 -28.92 -9.86
C ASN A 5 -9.48 -28.15 -9.73
N GLU A 6 -9.78 -27.72 -8.50
CA GLU A 6 -10.42 -26.42 -8.29
C GLU A 6 -9.76 -25.71 -7.08
N ALA A 7 -8.43 -25.60 -7.13
CA ALA A 7 -7.73 -24.56 -6.38
C ALA A 7 -7.99 -23.24 -7.09
N THR A 8 -9.08 -22.57 -6.74
CA THR A 8 -9.23 -21.15 -7.02
C THR A 8 -8.10 -20.43 -6.30
N SER A 9 -7.14 -19.97 -7.10
CA SER A 9 -5.95 -19.20 -6.72
C SER A 9 -6.33 -17.79 -6.26
N GLY A 10 -7.27 -17.68 -5.33
CA GLY A 10 -7.70 -16.42 -4.73
C GLY A 10 -7.10 -16.32 -3.34
N LEU A 11 -6.23 -15.33 -3.12
CA LEU A 11 -5.96 -14.84 -1.78
C LEU A 11 -7.31 -14.54 -1.11
N PRO A 12 -7.64 -15.07 0.08
CA PRO A 12 -8.94 -14.88 0.74
C PRO A 12 -9.07 -13.49 1.37
N MET A 13 -8.60 -12.47 0.66
CA MET A 13 -8.69 -11.06 1.01
C MET A 13 -10.14 -10.62 0.86
N PHE A 14 -10.63 -9.83 1.81
CA PHE A 14 -11.99 -9.24 1.76
C PHE A 14 -13.15 -10.25 1.73
N THR A 15 -12.90 -11.51 2.13
CA THR A 15 -13.92 -12.57 2.24
C THR A 15 -14.69 -12.56 3.57
N GLY A 16 -14.31 -11.66 4.49
CA GLY A 16 -14.77 -11.65 5.87
C GLY A 16 -13.99 -12.59 6.80
N ALA A 17 -13.06 -13.40 6.27
CA ALA A 17 -12.11 -14.15 7.08
C ALA A 17 -11.05 -13.21 7.72
N PRO A 18 -10.44 -13.59 8.86
CA PRO A 18 -9.36 -12.82 9.46
C PRO A 18 -8.20 -12.61 8.48
N MET A 19 -7.93 -11.35 8.13
CA MET A 19 -6.90 -11.02 7.14
C MET A 19 -5.47 -11.01 7.72
N HIS A 20 -5.34 -10.85 9.04
CA HIS A 20 -4.05 -10.78 9.71
C HIS A 20 -3.21 -12.05 9.51
N ASP A 21 -3.83 -13.22 9.32
CA ASP A 21 -3.12 -14.46 9.02
C ASP A 21 -2.40 -14.45 7.66
N TYR A 22 -2.86 -13.64 6.72
CA TYR A 22 -2.33 -13.58 5.35
C TYR A 22 -1.36 -12.41 5.14
N PHE A 23 -1.55 -11.28 5.82
CA PHE A 23 -0.76 -10.08 5.57
C PHE A 23 0.73 -10.24 5.88
N CYS A 24 1.09 -11.10 6.84
CA CYS A 24 2.49 -11.42 7.13
C CYS A 24 3.12 -12.43 6.18
N GLN A 25 2.31 -13.10 5.34
CA GLN A 25 2.74 -14.17 4.44
C GLN A 25 2.72 -13.74 2.96
N MET A 26 2.38 -12.48 2.67
CA MET A 26 2.19 -11.99 1.29
C MET A 26 3.39 -12.25 0.37
N ALA A 27 4.62 -12.26 0.91
CA ALA A 27 5.83 -12.55 0.13
C ALA A 27 5.89 -14.00 -0.39
N ASP A 28 5.20 -14.94 0.27
CA ASP A 28 5.15 -16.37 -0.06
C ASP A 28 3.98 -16.71 -0.99
N LEU A 29 3.02 -15.79 -1.15
CA LEU A 29 1.77 -16.02 -1.87
C LEU A 29 1.86 -15.67 -3.37
N GLY A 30 2.97 -15.07 -3.81
CA GLY A 30 3.20 -14.70 -5.20
C GLY A 30 4.62 -14.22 -5.47
N PRO A 31 4.93 -13.81 -6.71
CA PRO A 31 6.23 -13.26 -7.05
C PRO A 31 6.56 -12.03 -6.19
N SER A 32 7.68 -12.10 -5.48
CA SER A 32 8.15 -11.00 -4.64
C SER A 32 9.64 -10.78 -4.84
N VAL A 33 10.08 -9.54 -4.63
CA VAL A 33 11.49 -9.15 -4.64
C VAL A 33 11.81 -8.51 -3.30
N THR A 34 12.84 -9.00 -2.62
CA THR A 34 13.29 -8.42 -1.37
C THR A 34 14.05 -7.12 -1.64
N MET A 35 13.59 -6.03 -1.03
CA MET A 35 14.36 -4.80 -0.93
C MET A 35 15.28 -4.89 0.30
N SER A 36 16.57 -5.08 0.06
CA SER A 36 17.56 -5.15 1.14
C SER A 36 17.71 -3.81 1.86
N PRO A 37 17.91 -3.81 3.19
CA PRO A 37 18.19 -2.58 3.93
C PRO A 37 19.52 -1.95 3.49
N SER A 38 19.69 -0.66 3.82
CA SER A 38 20.96 0.06 3.65
C SER A 38 22.11 -0.69 4.35
N THR A 39 23.32 -0.62 3.80
CA THR A 39 24.55 -1.10 4.47
C THR A 39 24.94 -0.24 5.67
N THR A 40 24.34 0.93 5.82
CA THR A 40 24.49 1.82 6.98
C THR A 40 23.09 2.32 7.37
N PRO A 41 22.27 1.45 8.01
CA PRO A 41 20.94 1.84 8.44
C PRO A 41 21.03 2.91 9.54
N MET A 42 20.02 3.77 9.60
CA MET A 42 19.81 4.62 10.77
C MET A 42 19.22 3.75 11.87
N GLU A 43 19.98 3.57 12.94
CA GLU A 43 19.51 2.87 14.13
C GLU A 43 18.75 3.85 15.04
N TRP A 44 17.57 3.47 15.49
CA TRP A 44 16.87 4.19 16.55
C TRP A 44 17.42 3.77 17.90
N GLY A 45 17.69 4.74 18.78
CA GLY A 45 18.02 4.45 20.17
C GLY A 45 16.79 4.05 20.98
N ASP A 46 17.01 3.42 22.13
CA ASP A 46 15.95 3.21 23.12
C ASP A 46 15.78 4.48 23.96
N GLY A 47 14.57 5.02 23.97
CA GLY A 47 14.18 6.16 24.79
C GLY A 47 13.66 5.71 26.15
N GLU A 48 13.39 6.66 27.04
CA GLU A 48 12.69 6.37 28.30
C GLU A 48 11.32 5.73 27.99
N PRO A 49 11.01 4.52 28.49
CA PRO A 49 9.75 3.87 28.15
C PRO A 49 8.53 4.72 28.50
N PHE A 50 7.49 4.62 27.69
CA PHE A 50 6.18 5.20 27.97
C PHE A 50 5.11 4.11 27.90
N ASP A 51 4.34 3.98 28.97
CA ASP A 51 3.18 3.11 29.01
C ASP A 51 1.96 3.85 28.47
N LEU A 52 1.18 3.19 27.62
CA LEU A 52 -0.11 3.70 27.19
C LEU A 52 -1.05 3.78 28.40
N PRO A 53 -1.94 4.79 28.47
CA PRO A 53 -2.95 4.82 29.51
C PRO A 53 -3.90 3.62 29.36
N ALA A 54 -4.45 3.13 30.47
CA ALA A 54 -5.42 2.03 30.41
C ALA A 54 -6.71 2.41 29.65
N THR A 55 -7.06 3.71 29.65
CA THR A 55 -8.28 4.23 29.03
C THR A 55 -8.04 5.57 28.35
N TYR A 56 -8.87 5.90 27.35
CA TYR A 56 -8.91 7.18 26.65
C TYR A 56 -10.35 7.71 26.53
N GLU A 57 -10.51 9.02 26.38
CA GLU A 57 -11.82 9.65 26.13
C GLU A 57 -12.08 9.73 24.63
N PHE A 58 -13.25 9.26 24.19
CA PHE A 58 -13.73 9.44 22.82
C PHE A 58 -15.22 9.76 22.84
N HIS A 59 -15.59 10.91 22.27
CA HIS A 59 -16.98 11.40 22.24
C HIS A 59 -17.65 11.46 23.63
N GLY A 60 -16.89 11.82 24.68
CA GLY A 60 -17.38 11.93 26.05
C GLY A 60 -17.50 10.60 26.81
N GLU A 61 -17.05 9.49 26.22
CA GLU A 61 -17.02 8.18 26.86
C GLU A 61 -15.58 7.74 27.14
N GLN A 62 -15.36 7.14 28.32
CA GLN A 62 -14.11 6.45 28.62
C GLN A 62 -14.10 5.09 27.95
N ARG A 63 -13.07 4.82 27.14
CA ARG A 63 -12.86 3.56 26.41
C ARG A 63 -11.54 2.91 26.80
N SER A 64 -11.48 1.58 26.75
CA SER A 64 -10.28 0.79 27.02
C SER A 64 -9.31 0.86 25.84
N VAL A 65 -8.03 1.09 26.11
CA VAL A 65 -6.98 1.03 25.08
C VAL A 65 -6.77 -0.40 24.59
N GLU A 66 -6.90 -1.40 25.47
CA GLU A 66 -6.77 -2.80 25.06
C GLU A 66 -7.96 -3.26 24.19
N ASP A 67 -9.16 -2.79 24.50
CA ASP A 67 -10.34 -3.07 23.70
C ASP A 67 -10.20 -2.44 22.31
N PHE A 68 -9.65 -1.21 22.22
CA PHE A 68 -9.34 -0.59 20.93
C PHE A 68 -8.42 -1.46 20.08
N PHE A 69 -7.33 -1.99 20.65
CA PHE A 69 -6.43 -2.85 19.88
C PHE A 69 -7.08 -4.15 19.43
N THR A 70 -7.97 -4.70 20.25
CA THR A 70 -8.72 -5.93 19.93
C THR A 70 -9.78 -5.66 18.85
N GLU A 71 -10.56 -4.59 18.98
CA GLU A 71 -11.64 -4.21 18.06
C GLU A 71 -11.14 -3.77 16.68
N THR A 72 -9.90 -3.28 16.60
CA THR A 72 -9.29 -2.79 15.36
C THR A 72 -8.31 -3.78 14.72
N ASP A 73 -8.19 -4.99 15.28
CA ASP A 73 -7.21 -5.99 14.85
C ASP A 73 -5.78 -5.41 14.75
N THR A 74 -5.38 -4.60 15.74
CA THR A 74 -4.06 -3.93 15.71
C THR A 74 -2.94 -4.94 15.92
N ALA A 75 -2.21 -5.24 14.83
CA ALA A 75 -1.07 -6.16 14.84
C ALA A 75 0.22 -5.53 15.39
N ALA A 76 0.43 -4.23 15.20
CA ALA A 76 1.62 -3.54 15.70
C ALA A 76 1.37 -2.06 15.99
N LEU A 77 2.03 -1.54 17.03
CA LEU A 77 2.16 -0.12 17.33
C LEU A 77 3.62 0.18 17.70
N LEU A 78 4.18 1.20 17.06
CA LEU A 78 5.50 1.75 17.36
C LEU A 78 5.37 3.25 17.62
N VAL A 79 5.89 3.72 18.76
CA VAL A 79 5.95 5.15 19.10
C VAL A 79 7.39 5.60 19.11
N LEU A 80 7.72 6.49 18.16
CA LEU A 80 9.00 7.17 18.08
C LEU A 80 8.87 8.60 18.60
N GLN A 81 9.77 9.00 19.50
CA GLN A 81 9.87 10.37 19.99
C GLN A 81 11.34 10.78 20.03
N ASP A 82 11.65 11.94 19.46
CA ASP A 82 13.00 12.53 19.45
C ASP A 82 14.09 11.56 18.94
N GLY A 83 13.76 10.77 17.92
CA GLY A 83 14.68 9.80 17.30
C GLY A 83 14.88 8.51 18.09
N THR A 84 14.08 8.27 19.14
CA THR A 84 14.17 7.09 20.00
C THR A 84 12.84 6.33 20.07
N VAL A 85 12.92 5.02 20.26
CA VAL A 85 11.77 4.15 20.51
C VAL A 85 11.31 4.32 21.95
N ARG A 86 10.05 4.70 22.15
CA ARG A 86 9.44 4.93 23.47
C ARG A 86 8.46 3.84 23.87
N HIS A 87 7.84 3.20 22.89
CA HIS A 87 6.84 2.15 23.10
C HIS A 87 6.73 1.27 21.87
N GLU A 88 6.59 -0.03 22.10
CA GLU A 88 6.31 -1.04 21.09
C GLU A 88 5.26 -2.01 21.63
N ARG A 89 4.26 -2.33 20.81
CA ARG A 89 3.29 -3.39 21.07
C ARG A 89 3.12 -4.20 19.80
N TYR A 90 3.16 -5.52 19.94
CA TYR A 90 2.87 -6.45 18.86
C TYR A 90 1.77 -7.42 19.31
N GLY A 91 0.79 -7.65 18.44
CA GLY A 91 -0.34 -8.56 18.66
C GLY A 91 -0.67 -9.32 17.38
N LEU A 92 -1.64 -10.23 17.46
CA LEU A 92 -2.04 -11.08 16.34
C LEU A 92 -0.81 -11.80 15.71
N THR A 93 -0.63 -11.69 14.39
CA THR A 93 0.51 -12.20 13.62
C THR A 93 1.65 -11.19 13.45
N GLY A 94 1.57 -10.05 14.12
CA GLY A 94 2.62 -9.04 14.10
C GLY A 94 3.89 -9.48 14.84
N GLY A 95 4.94 -8.70 14.68
CA GLY A 95 6.23 -8.94 15.34
C GLY A 95 7.26 -7.91 14.90
N ARG A 96 8.32 -7.75 15.70
CA ARG A 96 9.39 -6.78 15.43
C ARG A 96 10.06 -7.03 14.07
N ASP A 97 10.31 -8.29 13.73
CA ASP A 97 11.01 -8.71 12.52
C ASP A 97 10.08 -9.35 11.48
N THR A 98 8.77 -9.13 11.60
CA THR A 98 7.77 -9.72 10.72
C THR A 98 7.30 -8.69 9.68
N PRO A 99 7.60 -8.88 8.39
CA PRO A 99 7.03 -8.04 7.33
C PRO A 99 5.50 -8.14 7.35
N TRP A 100 4.83 -7.02 7.10
CA TRP A 100 3.37 -6.95 7.05
C TRP A 100 2.95 -6.14 5.82
N LEU A 101 1.86 -6.55 5.17
CA LEU A 101 1.31 -5.86 4.02
C LEU A 101 0.96 -4.41 4.40
N SER A 102 1.68 -3.45 3.81
CA SER A 102 1.53 -2.03 4.12
C SER A 102 0.33 -1.36 3.41
N MET A 103 -0.27 -2.06 2.45
CA MET A 103 -1.32 -1.53 1.59
C MET A 103 -0.88 -0.19 0.97
N SER A 104 -1.76 0.81 0.97
CA SER A 104 -1.49 2.11 0.35
C SER A 104 -0.40 2.95 1.03
N VAL A 105 0.12 2.56 2.21
CA VAL A 105 1.30 3.24 2.79
C VAL A 105 2.50 3.16 1.84
N ALA A 106 2.58 2.11 1.00
CA ALA A 106 3.60 1.99 -0.05
C ALA A 106 3.65 3.20 -1.01
N LYS A 107 2.54 3.88 -1.27
CA LYS A 107 2.47 5.03 -2.19
C LYS A 107 3.33 6.21 -1.71
N SER A 108 3.49 6.39 -0.39
CA SER A 108 4.35 7.42 0.17
C SER A 108 5.82 7.21 -0.16
N PHE A 109 6.28 5.95 -0.23
CA PHE A 109 7.64 5.63 -0.66
C PHE A 109 7.85 5.98 -2.13
N ILE A 110 6.88 5.66 -3.00
CA ILE A 110 6.92 6.04 -4.42
C ILE A 110 6.95 7.57 -4.56
N SER A 111 6.12 8.30 -3.81
CA SER A 111 6.15 9.77 -3.82
C SER A 111 7.51 10.34 -3.43
N ALA A 112 8.17 9.78 -2.41
CA ALA A 112 9.50 10.19 -1.99
C ALA A 112 10.56 9.89 -3.08
N LEU A 113 10.49 8.72 -3.71
CA LEU A 113 11.38 8.33 -4.81
C LEU A 113 11.23 9.24 -6.03
N VAL A 114 10.00 9.68 -6.36
CA VAL A 114 9.79 10.68 -7.41
C VAL A 114 10.46 12.01 -7.06
N GLY A 115 10.39 12.44 -5.79
CA GLY A 115 11.12 13.62 -5.33
C GLY A 115 12.64 13.49 -5.47
N ILE A 116 13.20 12.33 -5.12
CA ILE A 116 14.63 12.02 -5.31
C ILE A 116 15.01 12.00 -6.79
N ALA A 117 14.17 11.41 -7.65
CA ALA A 117 14.41 11.35 -9.08
C ALA A 117 14.34 12.74 -9.75
N LEU A 118 13.48 13.63 -9.24
CA LEU A 118 13.41 15.03 -9.67
C LEU A 118 14.68 15.79 -9.27
N ASP A 119 15.11 15.68 -8.01
CA ASP A 119 16.35 16.33 -7.53
C ASP A 119 17.59 15.81 -8.28
N GLY A 120 17.62 14.50 -8.58
CA GLY A 120 18.68 13.86 -9.35
C GLY A 120 18.63 14.11 -10.87
N GLY A 121 17.59 14.79 -11.38
CA GLY A 121 17.43 15.11 -12.80
C GLY A 121 16.99 13.95 -13.71
N SER A 122 16.67 12.78 -13.13
CA SER A 122 16.04 11.67 -13.87
C SER A 122 14.61 12.00 -14.29
N ILE A 123 13.91 12.81 -13.48
CA ILE A 123 12.69 13.52 -13.85
C ILE A 123 13.06 14.99 -14.00
N ARG A 124 12.72 15.60 -15.14
CA ARG A 124 13.11 16.99 -15.42
C ARG A 124 12.18 18.01 -14.76
N SER A 125 10.88 17.72 -14.76
CA SER A 125 9.85 18.56 -14.16
C SER A 125 8.64 17.70 -13.79
N LEU A 126 7.88 18.13 -12.77
CA LEU A 126 6.57 17.54 -12.47
C LEU A 126 5.48 17.98 -13.47
N ASP A 127 5.77 18.99 -14.29
CA ASP A 127 4.93 19.41 -15.42
C ASP A 127 5.14 18.58 -16.68
N ASP A 128 6.17 17.74 -16.71
CA ASP A 128 6.36 16.83 -17.83
C ASP A 128 5.20 15.83 -17.87
N ALA A 129 4.81 15.44 -19.08
CA ALA A 129 3.75 14.46 -19.26
C ALA A 129 4.24 13.07 -18.85
N MET A 130 3.35 12.28 -18.28
CA MET A 130 3.54 10.85 -18.03
C MET A 130 4.08 10.12 -19.28
N SER A 131 3.53 10.46 -20.46
CA SER A 131 3.94 9.96 -21.77
C SER A 131 5.39 10.28 -22.17
N ASP A 132 6.07 11.21 -21.50
CA ASP A 132 7.48 11.51 -21.75
C ASP A 132 8.42 10.46 -21.15
N TYR A 133 7.94 9.69 -20.16
CA TYR A 133 8.74 8.73 -19.39
C TYR A 133 8.36 7.28 -19.64
N PHE A 134 7.13 7.01 -20.07
CA PHE A 134 6.65 5.66 -20.34
C PHE A 134 5.63 5.64 -21.48
N GLU A 135 5.47 4.47 -22.10
CA GLU A 135 4.52 4.27 -23.18
C GLU A 135 3.09 4.24 -22.62
N VAL A 136 2.23 5.14 -23.13
CA VAL A 136 0.80 5.19 -22.83
C VAL A 136 0.02 5.13 -24.13
N ALA A 137 -1.13 4.46 -24.11
CA ALA A 137 -1.97 4.40 -25.30
C ALA A 137 -2.52 5.80 -25.61
N PRO A 138 -2.52 6.24 -26.88
CA PRO A 138 -3.11 7.51 -27.28
C PRO A 138 -4.58 7.61 -26.84
N GLY A 139 -4.93 8.72 -26.18
CA GLY A 139 -6.27 8.97 -25.63
C GLY A 139 -6.59 8.23 -24.33
N SER A 140 -5.62 7.54 -23.72
CA SER A 140 -5.78 6.98 -22.37
C SER A 140 -5.81 8.07 -21.30
N ALA A 141 -6.17 7.69 -20.08
CA ALA A 141 -6.22 8.55 -18.90
C ALA A 141 -4.86 9.15 -18.49
N TYR A 142 -3.75 8.67 -19.05
CA TYR A 142 -2.41 9.15 -18.75
C TYR A 142 -1.71 9.77 -19.97
N ASP A 143 -2.37 9.81 -21.12
CA ASP A 143 -1.86 10.47 -22.32
C ASP A 143 -1.82 12.00 -22.14
N GLY A 144 -0.61 12.57 -22.16
CA GLY A 144 -0.39 14.00 -21.94
C GLY A 144 -0.66 14.51 -20.52
N VAL A 145 -0.89 13.62 -19.54
CA VAL A 145 -1.18 14.02 -18.16
C VAL A 145 0.12 14.35 -17.41
N PRO A 146 0.22 15.51 -16.74
CA PRO A 146 1.40 15.85 -15.95
C PRO A 146 1.62 14.90 -14.76
N ILE A 147 2.89 14.61 -14.45
CA ILE A 147 3.26 13.81 -13.26
C ILE A 147 2.63 14.39 -11.98
N ARG A 148 2.60 15.73 -11.85
CA ARG A 148 2.01 16.41 -10.68
C ARG A 148 0.56 16.03 -10.41
N ASP A 149 -0.24 15.81 -11.46
CA ASP A 149 -1.68 15.54 -11.32
C ASP A 149 -1.87 14.08 -10.90
N VAL A 150 -1.05 13.16 -11.40
CA VAL A 150 -1.03 11.77 -10.94
C VAL A 150 -0.65 11.69 -9.46
N LEU A 151 0.41 12.39 -9.04
CA LEU A 151 0.83 12.42 -7.62
C LEU A 151 -0.22 12.99 -6.67
N GLN A 152 -1.08 13.88 -7.17
CA GLN A 152 -2.16 14.53 -6.41
C GLN A 152 -3.49 13.77 -6.51
N MET A 153 -3.51 12.59 -7.11
CA MET A 153 -4.72 11.80 -7.33
C MET A 153 -5.78 12.53 -8.19
N SER A 154 -5.32 13.36 -9.14
CA SER A 154 -6.16 14.19 -10.01
C SER A 154 -5.86 13.95 -11.51
N SER A 155 -5.48 12.74 -11.89
CA SER A 155 -5.21 12.38 -13.30
C SER A 155 -6.45 12.40 -14.20
N GLY A 156 -7.65 12.28 -13.61
CA GLY A 156 -8.90 12.15 -14.36
C GLY A 156 -9.16 10.73 -14.89
N ALA A 157 -8.37 9.73 -14.47
CA ALA A 157 -8.62 8.33 -14.80
C ALA A 157 -9.96 7.84 -14.24
N ARG A 158 -10.71 7.10 -15.04
CA ARG A 158 -11.87 6.33 -14.57
C ARG A 158 -11.37 5.23 -13.65
N TRP A 159 -11.95 5.15 -12.46
CA TRP A 159 -11.49 4.20 -11.46
C TRP A 159 -12.62 3.71 -10.54
N ASN A 160 -12.86 2.40 -10.55
CA ASN A 160 -13.74 1.72 -9.60
C ASN A 160 -12.91 0.96 -8.54
N GLU A 161 -12.95 1.44 -7.28
CA GLU A 161 -12.29 0.82 -6.11
C GLU A 161 -13.27 0.03 -5.21
N ASP A 162 -14.38 -0.47 -5.76
CA ASP A 162 -15.24 -1.36 -4.99
C ASP A 162 -14.62 -2.75 -4.86
N TYR A 163 -14.02 -3.04 -3.70
CA TYR A 163 -13.41 -4.33 -3.37
C TYR A 163 -14.40 -5.52 -3.38
N ASN A 164 -15.71 -5.27 -3.41
CA ASN A 164 -16.73 -6.32 -3.50
C ASN A 164 -17.24 -6.54 -4.94
N ASP A 165 -16.87 -5.67 -5.87
CA ASP A 165 -17.25 -5.77 -7.27
C ASP A 165 -16.15 -6.51 -8.06
N PRO A 166 -16.42 -7.73 -8.57
CA PRO A 166 -15.43 -8.48 -9.36
C PRO A 166 -15.12 -7.83 -10.72
N GLU A 167 -15.92 -6.86 -11.18
CA GLU A 167 -15.66 -6.08 -12.39
C GLU A 167 -14.91 -4.76 -12.10
N SER A 168 -14.62 -4.46 -10.83
CA SER A 168 -13.90 -3.26 -10.41
C SER A 168 -12.49 -3.19 -10.96
N ASP A 169 -11.97 -1.97 -11.10
CA ASP A 169 -10.61 -1.74 -11.56
C ASP A 169 -9.59 -2.23 -10.51
N ILE A 170 -9.94 -2.22 -9.21
CA ILE A 170 -9.10 -2.80 -8.16
C ILE A 170 -9.00 -4.33 -8.26
N PHE A 171 -10.07 -5.03 -8.64
CA PHE A 171 -10.03 -6.48 -8.89
C PHE A 171 -9.22 -6.80 -10.15
N ARG A 172 -9.38 -6.01 -11.21
CA ARG A 172 -8.56 -6.14 -12.43
C ARG A 172 -7.07 -5.89 -12.16
N LEU A 173 -6.74 -4.87 -11.37
CA LEU A 173 -5.37 -4.61 -10.91
C LEU A 173 -4.81 -5.79 -10.08
N SER A 174 -5.63 -6.34 -9.18
CA SER A 174 -5.27 -7.51 -8.38
C SER A 174 -5.04 -8.77 -9.23
N SER A 175 -5.76 -8.90 -10.35
CA SER A 175 -5.56 -9.99 -11.31
C SER A 175 -4.20 -9.87 -12.02
N CYS A 176 -3.71 -8.65 -12.28
CA CYS A 176 -2.35 -8.44 -12.80
C CYS A 176 -1.27 -8.89 -11.80
N LEU A 177 -1.47 -8.71 -10.49
CA LEU A 177 -0.58 -9.27 -9.45
C LEU A 177 -0.54 -10.80 -9.50
N ALA A 178 -1.66 -11.43 -9.84
CA ALA A 178 -1.77 -12.87 -10.03
C ALA A 178 -1.23 -13.36 -11.40
N GLY A 179 -0.64 -12.46 -12.21
CA GLY A 179 -0.07 -12.78 -13.52
C GLY A 179 -1.07 -12.82 -14.67
N ILE A 180 -2.32 -12.37 -14.45
CA ILE A 180 -3.34 -12.24 -15.49
C ILE A 180 -3.26 -10.82 -16.06
N GLY A 181 -2.49 -10.65 -17.12
CA GLY A 181 -2.17 -9.35 -17.73
C GLY A 181 -0.93 -8.70 -17.12
N THR A 182 -0.68 -7.43 -17.46
CA THR A 182 0.44 -6.64 -16.93
C THR A 182 -0.05 -5.34 -16.33
N PHE A 183 0.68 -4.84 -15.33
CA PHE A 183 0.44 -3.50 -14.78
C PHE A 183 0.60 -2.42 -15.85
N ASP A 184 1.61 -2.55 -16.70
CA ASP A 184 1.90 -1.57 -17.75
C ASP A 184 0.73 -1.47 -18.72
N ASP A 185 0.20 -2.59 -19.23
CA ASP A 185 -0.95 -2.58 -20.14
C ASP A 185 -2.20 -2.02 -19.45
N PHE A 186 -2.43 -2.41 -18.20
CA PHE A 186 -3.58 -1.95 -17.42
C PHE A 186 -3.57 -0.42 -17.23
N VAL A 187 -2.41 0.14 -16.86
CA VAL A 187 -2.24 1.59 -16.68
C VAL A 187 -2.25 2.31 -18.03
N ALA A 188 -1.49 1.82 -19.01
CA ALA A 188 -1.35 2.46 -20.33
C ALA A 188 -2.66 2.57 -21.10
N THR A 189 -3.65 1.72 -20.79
CA THR A 189 -4.96 1.70 -21.46
C THR A 189 -6.11 2.18 -20.58
N ALA A 190 -5.81 2.72 -19.38
CA ALA A 190 -6.83 3.21 -18.47
C ALA A 190 -7.73 4.25 -19.16
N ALA A 191 -9.05 4.10 -19.01
CA ALA A 191 -10.00 5.00 -19.66
C ALA A 191 -10.07 6.34 -18.90
N PRO A 192 -10.11 7.49 -19.58
CA PRO A 192 -10.37 8.77 -18.93
C PRO A 192 -11.85 8.88 -18.51
N GLU A 193 -12.10 9.62 -17.44
CA GLU A 193 -13.45 9.99 -16.98
C GLU A 193 -13.59 11.52 -16.80
N ASN A 194 -12.56 12.14 -16.23
CA ASN A 194 -12.53 13.58 -15.97
C ASN A 194 -11.31 14.22 -16.64
N LYS A 195 -11.28 15.55 -16.66
CA LYS A 195 -10.06 16.27 -17.03
C LYS A 195 -9.04 16.17 -15.88
N PRO A 196 -7.73 16.10 -16.17
CA PRO A 196 -6.71 16.23 -15.15
C PRO A 196 -6.76 17.60 -14.46
N GLY A 197 -6.42 17.63 -13.17
CA GLY A 197 -6.35 18.85 -12.34
C GLY A 197 -7.56 19.08 -11.43
#